data_AF-A0A1G6D5C0-F1
#
_entry.id   AF-A0A1G6D5C0-F1
#
_cell.length_a   1.000
_cell.length_b   1.000
_cell.length_c   1.000
_cell.angle_alpha   90.00
_cell.angle_beta   90.00
_cell.angle_gamma   90.00
#
_symmetry.space_group_name_H-M   'P 1'
#
loop_
_entity.id
_entity.type
_entity.pdbx_description
1 polymer ?
#
loop_
_entity_poly.entity_id
_entity_poly.type
_entity_poly.pdbx_seq_one_letter_code
_entity_poly.pdbx_strand_id
1 'polypeptide(L)'
;MLYCIYNGKSINYYDFVGTDESKIVENKIKLRELSAKGELHCKGCGEKVTLVSSEKRRKHFRHQKASVCSYDQFTKEHGEYEEVKCFFYDIVSKQPRNYAVTMDKRLSDGTWVDIAFEYPNGEIVVLNFIKRSFPDIKLMSKYAIYFHQMTIPNLWIIDGEPSEMNDLVSMFDKDALLMQADWQNAAMYCKAGDPNLLLKFKTIENLKTKSRFAFQEIPIADIIIGPAFQQSFITEIINRTNDEIEAENEQYLAELERKRLAREKKREREAQQKAKEAELKAQQKTEEKLKKEQDIIRIRQNTVLSAEELHKSSGKFIGMKVNGKYELFDLQEIKVNKNSTVEMTPFTREMFEAKLKEAFAGYAAPIRYLIFKLFKASDEEKDLYLDIMSQYRGLPKDDERFRILAYISIESELREYKNKKNK
;
A
#
# COMPACT_ATOMS: atom_id res chain seq x y z
N MET A 1 40.93 -3.73 42.39
CA MET A 1 42.38 -3.44 42.53
C MET A 1 42.73 -2.54 41.35
N LEU A 2 43.27 -1.36 41.60
CA LEU A 2 43.43 -0.34 40.56
C LEU A 2 44.59 -0.69 39.62
N TYR A 3 44.35 -0.70 38.31
CA TYR A 3 45.40 -0.79 37.28
C TYR A 3 45.79 0.62 36.83
N CYS A 4 47.07 0.82 36.54
CA CYS A 4 47.58 2.05 35.96
C CYS A 4 48.00 1.84 34.50
N ILE A 5 48.09 2.95 33.74
CA ILE A 5 48.63 2.96 32.38
C ILE A 5 50.09 3.45 32.47
N TYR A 6 51.00 2.67 31.90
CA TYR A 6 52.40 3.05 31.71
C TYR A 6 52.89 2.58 30.33
N ASN A 7 53.44 3.50 29.53
CA ASN A 7 53.86 3.25 28.14
C ASN A 7 52.79 2.50 27.31
N GLY A 8 51.53 2.94 27.41
CA GLY A 8 50.40 2.36 26.66
C GLY A 8 49.96 0.96 27.14
N LYS A 9 50.49 0.46 28.26
CA LYS A 9 50.09 -0.83 28.84
C LYS A 9 49.36 -0.65 30.16
N SER A 10 48.24 -1.36 30.29
CA SER A 10 47.56 -1.53 31.58
C SER A 10 48.34 -2.51 32.44
N ILE A 11 48.73 -2.07 33.63
CA ILE A 11 49.53 -2.84 34.57
C ILE A 11 48.96 -2.72 35.99
N ASN A 12 48.88 -3.83 36.70
CA ASN A 12 48.83 -3.82 38.16
C ASN A 12 50.27 -3.91 38.73
N TYR A 13 50.39 -3.81 40.06
CA TYR A 13 51.69 -3.88 40.73
C TYR A 13 52.46 -5.17 40.41
N TYR A 14 51.78 -6.32 40.35
CA TYR A 14 52.39 -7.62 40.11
C TYR A 14 52.78 -7.80 38.64
N ASP A 15 51.97 -7.28 37.70
CA ASP A 15 52.28 -7.32 36.27
C ASP A 15 53.59 -6.56 35.96
N PHE A 16 53.80 -5.41 36.62
CA PHE A 16 55.00 -4.60 36.42
C PHE A 16 56.25 -5.21 37.07
N VAL A 17 56.09 -5.82 38.25
CA VAL A 17 57.21 -6.42 38.97
C VAL A 17 57.64 -7.74 38.32
N GLY A 18 56.69 -8.50 37.76
CA GLY A 18 56.91 -9.77 37.11
C GLY A 18 57.30 -10.90 38.07
N THR A 19 57.62 -12.06 37.51
CA THR A 19 58.01 -13.29 38.23
C THR A 19 59.50 -13.62 38.09
N ASP A 20 60.24 -12.90 37.25
CA ASP A 20 61.68 -13.09 37.04
C ASP A 20 62.48 -12.53 38.23
N GLU A 21 62.95 -13.43 39.10
CA GLU A 21 63.67 -13.09 40.34
C GLU A 21 64.85 -12.14 40.14
N SER A 22 65.51 -12.23 38.97
CA SER A 22 66.66 -11.38 38.65
C SER A 22 66.30 -9.90 38.42
N LYS A 23 65.03 -9.60 38.07
CA LYS A 23 64.55 -8.26 37.73
C LYS A 23 63.56 -7.67 38.72
N ILE A 24 63.06 -8.48 39.66
CA ILE A 24 62.05 -8.07 40.65
C ILE A 24 62.49 -6.83 41.46
N VAL A 25 63.77 -6.77 41.88
CA VAL A 25 64.28 -5.67 42.70
C VAL A 25 64.38 -4.38 41.88
N GLU A 26 64.91 -4.46 40.67
CA GLU A 26 65.03 -3.34 39.73
C GLU A 26 63.65 -2.77 39.35
N ASN A 27 62.71 -3.64 38.99
CA ASN A 27 61.33 -3.24 38.65
C ASN A 27 60.61 -2.57 39.83
N LYS A 28 60.83 -3.03 41.07
CA LYS A 28 60.28 -2.39 42.27
C LYS A 28 60.84 -0.98 42.50
N ILE A 29 62.13 -0.77 42.25
CA ILE A 29 62.78 0.55 42.37
C ILE A 29 62.22 1.49 41.30
N LYS A 30 62.24 1.05 40.04
CA LYS A 30 61.68 1.80 38.90
C LYS A 30 60.23 2.21 39.13
N LEU A 31 59.38 1.30 39.63
CA LEU A 31 57.97 1.61 39.88
C LEU A 31 57.79 2.68 40.96
N ARG A 32 58.65 2.71 41.98
CA ARG A 32 58.63 3.77 43.01
C ARG A 32 59.04 5.12 42.44
N GLU A 33 60.06 5.15 41.57
CA GLU A 33 60.48 6.38 40.89
C GLU A 33 59.38 6.93 39.99
N LEU A 34 58.76 6.08 39.18
CA LEU A 34 57.63 6.47 38.31
C LEU A 34 56.44 7.00 39.13
N SER A 35 56.14 6.35 40.25
CA SER A 35 55.12 6.81 41.19
C SER A 35 55.46 8.17 41.82
N ALA A 36 56.73 8.44 42.13
CA ALA A 36 57.17 9.69 42.72
C ALA A 36 57.18 10.84 41.70
N LYS A 37 57.54 10.56 40.45
CA LYS A 37 57.51 11.51 39.33
C LYS A 37 56.09 11.79 38.82
N GLY A 38 55.10 10.99 39.25
CA GLY A 38 53.71 11.13 38.83
C GLY A 38 53.49 10.75 37.36
N GLU A 39 54.24 9.77 36.87
CA GLU A 39 54.15 9.23 35.51
C GLU A 39 53.09 8.12 35.39
N LEU A 40 52.59 7.62 36.52
CA LEU A 40 51.55 6.60 36.58
C LEU A 40 50.16 7.24 36.61
N HIS A 41 49.26 6.74 35.76
CA HIS A 41 47.90 7.28 35.62
C HIS A 41 46.84 6.19 35.80
N CYS A 42 45.71 6.52 36.40
CA CYS A 42 44.58 5.61 36.56
C CYS A 42 44.00 5.26 35.18
N LYS A 43 43.79 3.97 34.90
CA LYS A 43 43.15 3.55 33.64
C LYS A 43 41.73 4.09 33.47
N GLY A 44 40.96 4.28 34.55
CA GLY A 44 39.56 4.68 34.44
C GLY A 44 39.35 6.18 34.26
N CYS A 45 40.05 7.03 35.02
CA CYS A 45 39.84 8.48 34.97
C CYS A 45 41.04 9.28 34.44
N GLY A 46 42.17 8.63 34.13
CA GLY A 46 43.39 9.28 33.65
C GLY A 46 44.13 10.13 34.70
N GLU A 47 43.63 10.23 35.94
CA GLU A 47 44.29 11.00 37.01
C GLU A 47 45.57 10.32 37.51
N LYS A 48 46.51 11.12 38.04
CA LYS A 48 47.76 10.59 38.61
C LYS A 48 47.50 9.65 39.76
N VAL A 49 48.17 8.51 39.75
CA VAL A 49 48.13 7.51 40.82
C VAL A 49 49.49 7.32 41.46
N THR A 50 49.49 6.92 42.72
CA THR A 50 50.68 6.54 43.47
C THR A 50 50.58 5.10 43.92
N LEU A 51 51.75 4.47 44.01
CA LEU A 51 51.90 3.17 44.62
C LEU A 51 51.72 3.28 46.14
N VAL A 52 50.72 2.59 46.66
CA VAL A 52 50.51 2.41 48.10
C VAL A 52 51.21 1.12 48.51
N SER A 53 52.29 1.27 49.28
CA SER A 53 53.08 0.17 49.82
C SER A 53 53.13 0.25 51.34
N SER A 54 52.11 -0.28 52.01
CA SER A 54 52.11 -0.44 53.48
C SER A 54 52.29 -1.90 53.87
N GLU A 55 52.84 -2.15 55.06
CA GLU A 55 53.09 -3.53 55.56
C GLU A 55 51.80 -4.32 55.82
N LYS A 56 50.70 -3.62 56.11
CA LYS A 56 49.41 -4.23 56.50
C LYS A 56 48.43 -4.45 55.34
N ARG A 57 48.72 -3.95 54.13
CA ARG A 57 47.82 -4.08 52.96
C ARG A 57 48.59 -4.56 51.74
N ARG A 58 47.93 -5.32 50.88
CA ARG A 58 48.48 -5.70 49.57
C ARG A 58 48.85 -4.43 48.80
N LYS A 59 50.01 -4.44 48.14
CA LYS A 59 50.50 -3.31 47.33
C LYS A 59 49.53 -3.06 46.17
N HIS A 60 49.15 -1.80 45.97
CA HIS A 60 48.18 -1.39 44.96
C HIS A 60 48.39 0.08 44.57
N PHE A 61 47.77 0.52 43.48
CA PHE A 61 47.74 1.93 43.09
C PHE A 61 46.53 2.65 43.67
N ARG A 62 46.69 3.94 43.97
CA ARG A 62 45.62 4.83 44.46
C ARG A 62 45.79 6.22 43.85
N HIS A 63 44.69 6.93 43.61
CA HIS A 63 44.73 8.34 43.19
C HIS A 63 45.56 9.20 44.16
N GLN A 64 46.35 10.13 43.61
CA GLN A 64 47.14 11.09 44.38
C GLN A 64 46.25 12.12 45.11
N LYS A 65 45.12 12.49 44.50
CA LYS A 65 44.11 13.38 45.08
C LYS A 65 42.84 12.59 45.39
N ALA A 66 42.01 13.13 46.28
CA ALA A 66 40.67 12.60 46.49
C ALA A 66 39.92 12.66 45.15
N SER A 67 39.64 11.49 44.59
CA SER A 67 39.03 11.33 43.28
C SER A 67 37.67 10.68 43.47
N VAL A 68 36.66 11.18 42.75
CA VAL A 68 35.33 10.53 42.65
C VAL A 68 35.38 9.33 41.69
N CYS A 69 36.58 8.95 41.23
CA CYS A 69 36.77 7.87 40.28
C CYS A 69 36.15 6.56 40.78
N SER A 70 35.09 6.14 40.08
CA SER A 70 34.37 4.90 40.26
C SER A 70 35.08 3.72 39.59
N TYR A 71 36.41 3.64 39.70
CA TYR A 71 37.22 2.67 38.96
C TYR A 71 36.72 1.22 39.09
N ASP A 72 36.24 0.82 40.27
CA ASP A 72 35.68 -0.53 40.46
C ASP A 72 34.32 -0.75 39.74
N GLN A 73 33.51 0.31 39.52
CA GLN A 73 32.37 0.27 38.58
C GLN A 73 32.86 0.27 37.13
N PHE A 74 33.84 1.12 36.80
CA PHE A 74 34.46 1.17 35.47
C PHE A 74 34.99 -0.21 35.04
N THR A 75 35.74 -0.91 35.88
CA THR A 75 36.28 -2.25 35.56
C THR A 75 35.22 -3.34 35.41
N LYS A 76 34.06 -3.21 36.07
CA LYS A 76 32.95 -4.17 35.93
C LYS A 76 32.08 -3.88 34.71
N GLU A 77 31.92 -2.61 34.36
CA GLU A 77 31.04 -2.16 33.27
C GLU A 77 31.73 -2.07 31.90
N HIS A 78 33.07 -2.01 31.86
CA HIS A 78 33.91 -1.87 30.65
C HIS A 78 34.77 -3.11 30.31
N GLY A 79 34.52 -4.28 30.91
CA GLY A 79 35.26 -5.51 30.55
C GLY A 79 35.08 -5.90 29.08
N GLU A 80 33.82 -5.95 28.63
CA GLU A 80 33.43 -6.27 27.25
C GLU A 80 33.97 -5.24 26.23
N TYR A 81 33.91 -3.97 26.60
CA TYR A 81 34.46 -2.85 25.84
C TYR A 81 35.97 -2.96 25.59
N GLU A 82 36.73 -3.35 26.62
CA GLU A 82 38.17 -3.46 26.53
C GLU A 82 38.58 -4.62 25.62
N GLU A 83 37.81 -5.72 25.63
CA GLU A 83 38.01 -6.85 24.72
C GLU A 83 37.84 -6.44 23.26
N VAL A 84 36.77 -5.70 22.94
CA VAL A 84 36.55 -5.16 21.59
C VAL A 84 37.68 -4.20 21.21
N LYS A 85 38.06 -3.26 22.09
CA LYS A 85 39.15 -2.31 21.83
C LYS A 85 40.46 -3.02 21.51
N CYS A 86 40.84 -4.00 22.33
CA CYS A 86 42.05 -4.79 22.12
C CYS A 86 41.99 -5.56 20.80
N PHE A 87 40.85 -6.19 20.50
CA PHE A 87 40.70 -6.98 19.28
C PHE A 87 40.72 -6.10 18.02
N PHE A 88 40.07 -4.92 18.05
CA PHE A 88 40.16 -3.91 16.99
C PHE A 88 41.61 -3.48 16.76
N TYR A 89 42.32 -3.13 17.84
CA TYR A 89 43.73 -2.75 17.79
C TYR A 89 44.57 -3.88 17.18
N ASP A 90 44.36 -5.12 17.57
CA ASP A 90 45.11 -6.27 17.07
C ASP A 90 44.90 -6.52 15.57
N ILE A 91 43.68 -6.30 15.06
CA ILE A 91 43.40 -6.43 13.62
C ILE A 91 44.07 -5.30 12.85
N VAL A 92 43.80 -4.05 13.22
CA VAL A 92 44.30 -2.88 12.48
C VAL A 92 45.81 -2.74 12.60
N SER A 93 46.39 -3.12 13.75
CA SER A 93 47.83 -3.13 13.99
C SER A 93 48.59 -4.16 13.14
N LYS A 94 47.92 -5.13 12.51
CA LYS A 94 48.51 -6.12 11.61
C LYS A 94 48.32 -5.80 10.12
N GLN A 95 47.46 -4.84 9.78
CA GLN A 95 47.23 -4.45 8.39
C GLN A 95 48.45 -3.73 7.79
N PRO A 96 48.72 -3.88 6.48
CA PRO A 96 49.72 -3.10 5.77
C PRO A 96 49.34 -1.61 5.81
N ARG A 97 50.18 -0.76 6.39
CA ARG A 97 49.85 0.66 6.60
C ARG A 97 51.06 1.57 6.50
N ASN A 98 50.76 2.83 6.21
CA ASN A 98 51.73 3.94 6.21
C ASN A 98 51.66 4.81 7.47
N TYR A 99 50.92 4.40 8.51
CA TYR A 99 50.75 5.12 9.78
C TYR A 99 51.16 4.26 10.99
N ALA A 100 51.51 4.91 12.11
CA ALA A 100 51.67 4.23 13.40
C ALA A 100 50.32 4.12 14.12
N VAL A 101 50.13 3.06 14.91
CA VAL A 101 48.89 2.83 15.68
C VAL A 101 49.25 2.70 17.15
N THR A 102 48.71 3.60 17.97
CA THR A 102 48.99 3.68 19.40
C THR A 102 47.70 3.56 20.18
N MET A 103 47.59 2.54 21.04
CA MET A 103 46.46 2.37 21.96
C MET A 103 46.67 3.21 23.22
N ASP A 104 45.57 3.70 23.80
CA ASP A 104 45.52 4.55 24.99
C ASP A 104 46.54 5.70 24.88
N LYS A 105 46.36 6.58 23.89
CA LYS A 105 47.28 7.70 23.65
C LYS A 105 46.83 8.95 24.39
N ARG A 106 47.79 9.64 25.02
CA ARG A 106 47.59 11.00 25.51
C ARG A 106 48.03 12.02 24.46
N LEU A 107 47.12 12.87 24.03
CA LEU A 107 47.38 13.98 23.11
C LEU A 107 48.11 15.13 23.82
N SER A 108 48.63 16.09 23.05
CA SER A 108 49.45 17.21 23.55
C SER A 108 48.70 18.15 24.49
N ASP A 109 47.38 18.22 24.37
CA ASP A 109 46.48 18.98 25.26
C ASP A 109 46.16 18.23 26.58
N GLY A 110 46.63 16.99 26.70
CA GLY A 110 46.41 16.13 27.85
C GLY A 110 45.17 15.22 27.74
N THR A 111 44.42 15.29 26.65
CA THR A 111 43.25 14.43 26.37
C THR A 111 43.69 12.99 26.09
N TRP A 112 42.93 12.02 26.58
CA TRP A 112 43.15 10.61 26.28
C TRP A 112 42.25 10.15 25.15
N VAL A 113 42.80 9.32 24.26
CA VAL A 113 42.07 8.66 23.18
C VAL A 113 42.37 7.17 23.19
N ASP A 114 41.39 6.35 22.83
CA ASP A 114 41.50 4.89 22.93
C ASP A 114 42.46 4.32 21.88
N ILE A 115 42.39 4.78 20.63
CA ILE A 115 43.34 4.43 19.57
C ILE A 115 43.68 5.68 18.76
N ALA A 116 44.96 5.88 18.47
CA ALA A 116 45.46 6.97 17.64
C ALA A 116 46.25 6.42 16.44
N PHE A 117 46.02 7.02 15.27
CA PHE A 117 46.68 6.75 14.01
C PHE A 117 47.55 7.95 13.64
N GLU A 118 48.87 7.76 13.61
CA GLU A 118 49.83 8.83 13.35
C GLU A 118 50.46 8.67 11.98
N TYR A 119 50.20 9.62 11.09
CA TYR A 119 50.73 9.59 9.73
C TYR A 119 52.12 10.26 9.65
N PRO A 120 52.95 9.92 8.65
CA PRO A 120 54.29 10.48 8.51
C PRO A 120 54.29 11.99 8.24
N ASN A 121 53.18 12.54 7.74
CA ASN A 121 52.96 13.96 7.53
C ASN A 121 52.59 14.72 8.82
N GLY A 122 52.49 14.03 9.95
CA GLY A 122 52.15 14.61 11.25
C GLY A 122 50.64 14.67 11.54
N GLU A 123 49.78 14.24 10.62
CA GLU A 123 48.35 14.15 10.86
C GLU A 123 48.02 13.02 11.85
N ILE A 124 47.04 13.26 12.72
CA ILE A 124 46.58 12.30 13.72
C ILE A 124 45.08 12.09 13.55
N VAL A 125 44.67 10.83 13.37
CA VAL A 125 43.27 10.39 13.44
C VAL A 125 43.08 9.64 14.75
N VAL A 126 41.94 9.80 15.41
CA VAL A 126 41.67 9.11 16.69
C VAL A 126 40.36 8.34 16.63
N LEU A 127 40.30 7.25 17.38
CA LEU A 127 39.15 6.37 17.51
C LEU A 127 38.90 6.18 19.00
N ASN A 128 37.68 6.49 19.41
CA ASN A 128 37.19 6.31 20.76
C ASN A 128 36.02 5.34 20.77
N PHE A 129 35.96 4.51 21.79
CA PHE A 129 34.88 3.56 21.99
C PHE A 129 33.95 4.17 23.05
N ILE A 130 32.64 4.00 22.91
CA ILE A 130 31.62 4.41 23.88
C ILE A 130 30.56 3.32 24.07
N LYS A 131 29.91 3.30 25.23
CA LYS A 131 28.78 2.40 25.49
C LYS A 131 27.45 3.06 25.10
N ARG A 132 26.53 2.32 24.49
CA ARG A 132 25.20 2.81 24.08
C ARG A 132 24.39 3.39 25.26
N SER A 133 24.61 2.89 26.47
CA SER A 133 23.89 3.30 27.67
C SER A 133 24.45 4.55 28.35
N PHE A 134 25.33 5.33 27.71
CA PHE A 134 25.91 6.53 28.34
C PHE A 134 24.87 7.65 28.49
N PRO A 135 24.44 7.98 29.73
CA PRO A 135 23.49 9.04 29.95
C PRO A 135 24.26 10.30 30.36
N ASP A 136 24.79 11.08 29.42
CA ASP A 136 25.11 12.48 29.74
C ASP A 136 25.37 13.40 28.53
N ILE A 137 24.47 14.37 28.38
CA ILE A 137 24.55 15.54 27.48
C ILE A 137 25.83 16.39 27.73
N LYS A 138 26.46 16.23 28.91
CA LYS A 138 27.67 16.95 29.32
C LYS A 138 28.98 16.43 28.70
N LEU A 139 29.03 15.16 28.31
CA LEU A 139 30.25 14.61 27.69
C LEU A 139 30.30 14.97 26.20
N MET A 140 29.15 14.88 25.51
CA MET A 140 29.00 15.33 24.12
C MET A 140 29.40 16.79 23.91
N SER A 141 28.97 17.68 24.81
CA SER A 141 29.33 19.10 24.73
C SER A 141 30.82 19.37 24.96
N LYS A 142 31.52 18.59 25.81
CA LYS A 142 32.99 18.70 25.94
C LYS A 142 33.70 18.08 24.74
N TYR A 143 33.41 16.83 24.41
CA TYR A 143 34.13 16.08 23.38
C TYR A 143 33.92 16.66 21.98
N ALA A 144 32.70 17.07 21.63
CA ALA A 144 32.42 17.71 20.33
C ALA A 144 33.16 19.05 20.18
N ILE A 145 33.28 19.85 21.24
CA ILE A 145 34.01 21.13 21.19
C ILE A 145 35.52 20.89 21.05
N TYR A 146 36.10 19.95 21.80
CA TYR A 146 37.55 19.71 21.79
C TYR A 146 38.06 19.10 20.48
N PHE A 147 37.41 18.07 19.94
CA PHE A 147 37.86 17.42 18.70
C PHE A 147 37.62 18.28 17.45
N HIS A 148 36.52 19.05 17.43
CA HIS A 148 36.24 19.99 16.34
C HIS A 148 37.28 21.12 16.29
N GLN A 149 37.72 21.62 17.45
CA GLN A 149 38.79 22.64 17.53
C GLN A 149 40.16 22.13 17.09
N MET A 150 40.42 20.83 17.21
CA MET A 150 41.70 20.22 16.85
C MET A 150 41.75 19.64 15.43
N THR A 151 40.63 19.69 14.67
CA THR A 151 40.51 19.06 13.34
C THR A 151 40.94 17.60 13.31
N ILE A 152 40.86 16.90 14.46
CA ILE A 152 41.19 15.48 14.59
C ILE A 152 39.90 14.70 14.29
N PRO A 153 39.85 13.88 13.23
CA PRO A 153 38.71 13.00 13.00
C PRO A 153 38.58 12.03 14.17
N ASN A 154 37.44 12.06 14.87
CA ASN A 154 37.15 11.23 16.04
C ASN A 154 36.03 10.23 15.73
N LEU A 155 36.40 8.95 15.64
CA LEU A 155 35.46 7.86 15.37
C LEU A 155 34.87 7.31 16.66
N TRP A 156 33.60 6.92 16.61
CA TRP A 156 32.86 6.37 17.74
C TRP A 156 32.45 4.90 17.49
N ILE A 157 32.93 4.00 18.34
CA ILE A 157 32.46 2.60 18.39
C ILE A 157 31.43 2.47 19.51
N ILE A 158 30.18 2.17 19.15
CA ILE A 158 29.08 1.98 20.09
C ILE A 158 28.99 0.50 20.44
N ASP A 159 29.37 0.13 21.68
CA ASP A 159 29.19 -1.24 22.18
C ASP A 159 27.68 -1.57 22.33
N GLY A 160 27.25 -2.66 21.67
CA GLY A 160 25.86 -3.15 21.62
C GLY A 160 25.32 -3.44 20.21
N GLU A 161 24.11 -4.01 20.12
CA GLU A 161 23.39 -4.13 18.84
C GLU A 161 22.67 -2.80 18.49
N PRO A 162 22.51 -2.49 17.18
CA PRO A 162 21.66 -1.39 16.76
C PRO A 162 20.22 -1.57 17.27
N SER A 163 19.46 -0.48 17.37
CA SER A 163 18.02 -0.58 17.67
C SER A 163 17.33 -1.46 16.62
N GLU A 164 16.51 -2.44 17.04
CA GLU A 164 15.65 -3.19 16.12
C GLU A 164 14.54 -2.32 15.51
N MET A 165 14.34 -1.09 16.03
CA MET A 165 13.29 -0.19 15.56
C MET A 165 13.70 0.53 14.28
N ASN A 166 13.00 0.22 13.18
CA ASN A 166 13.23 0.78 11.85
C ASN A 166 12.44 2.07 11.56
N ASP A 167 11.76 2.65 12.55
CA ASP A 167 11.00 3.90 12.36
C ASP A 167 11.92 5.12 12.46
N LEU A 168 11.85 5.98 11.44
CA LEU A 168 12.71 7.13 11.25
C LEU A 168 12.63 8.06 12.47
N VAL A 169 11.41 8.37 12.93
CA VAL A 169 11.14 9.35 13.99
C VAL A 169 11.67 8.90 15.35
N SER A 170 11.43 7.63 15.72
CA SER A 170 11.85 7.09 17.02
C SER A 170 13.37 6.84 17.12
N MET A 171 14.05 6.59 15.99
CA MET A 171 15.52 6.51 15.96
C MET A 171 16.20 7.88 16.09
N PHE A 172 15.55 8.96 15.60
CA PHE A 172 16.10 10.32 15.72
C PHE A 172 16.26 10.75 17.19
N ASP A 173 15.40 10.29 18.08
CA ASP A 173 15.45 10.69 19.50
C ASP A 173 16.51 9.94 20.33
N LYS A 174 16.89 8.72 19.96
CA LYS A 174 17.82 7.87 20.75
C LYS A 174 19.20 7.72 20.14
N ASP A 175 19.30 7.53 18.83
CA ASP A 175 20.57 7.28 18.16
C ASP A 175 21.11 8.55 17.45
N ALA A 176 20.26 9.54 17.11
CA ALA A 176 20.70 10.73 16.36
C ALA A 176 21.27 11.88 17.21
N LEU A 177 21.09 11.91 18.53
CA LEU A 177 21.79 12.87 19.40
C LEU A 177 23.32 12.74 19.32
N LEU A 178 23.83 11.55 18.97
CA LEU A 178 25.25 11.28 18.69
C LEU A 178 25.66 11.64 17.24
N MET A 179 24.70 11.79 16.32
CA MET A 179 24.93 11.93 14.87
C MET A 179 24.58 13.31 14.28
N GLN A 180 23.97 14.21 15.05
CA GLN A 180 23.43 15.49 14.56
C GLN A 180 24.46 16.62 14.41
N ALA A 181 25.60 16.54 15.10
CA ALA A 181 26.71 17.46 14.87
C ALA A 181 27.63 16.77 13.86
N ASP A 182 27.84 17.42 12.72
CA ASP A 182 28.81 17.05 11.68
C ASP A 182 29.91 16.12 12.23
N TRP A 183 29.90 14.87 11.76
CA TRP A 183 31.04 14.02 11.40
C TRP A 183 30.70 12.53 11.63
N GLN A 184 30.80 11.78 10.52
CA GLN A 184 30.93 10.32 10.46
C GLN A 184 29.64 9.53 10.78
N ASN A 185 28.84 9.27 9.74
CA ASN A 185 27.69 8.35 9.74
C ASN A 185 28.02 6.87 10.04
N ALA A 186 29.18 6.58 10.62
CA ALA A 186 29.62 5.26 11.01
C ALA A 186 29.59 5.15 12.55
N ALA A 187 28.46 4.71 13.09
CA ALA A 187 28.45 4.14 14.43
C ALA A 187 28.99 2.73 14.32
N MET A 188 30.10 2.40 14.99
CA MET A 188 30.61 1.03 14.91
C MET A 188 29.97 0.17 15.98
N TYR A 189 29.03 -0.68 15.60
CA TYR A 189 28.45 -1.66 16.52
C TYR A 189 29.36 -2.86 16.65
N CYS A 190 29.59 -3.31 17.87
CA CYS A 190 30.43 -4.46 18.15
C CYS A 190 29.81 -5.27 19.29
N LYS A 191 30.05 -6.58 19.27
CA LYS A 191 29.59 -7.49 20.32
C LYS A 191 30.78 -8.32 20.78
N ALA A 192 31.02 -8.33 22.08
CA ALA A 192 32.01 -9.22 22.67
C ALA A 192 31.75 -10.68 22.27
N GLY A 193 32.79 -11.38 21.81
CA GLY A 193 32.69 -12.76 21.34
C GLY A 193 32.33 -12.96 19.85
N ASP A 194 32.10 -11.88 19.08
CA ASP A 194 32.04 -11.99 17.61
C ASP A 194 33.45 -12.19 17.03
N PRO A 195 33.75 -13.34 16.40
CA PRO A 195 35.08 -13.65 15.87
C PRO A 195 35.50 -12.75 14.70
N ASN A 196 34.56 -12.08 14.04
CA ASN A 196 34.83 -11.30 12.84
C ASN A 196 34.70 -9.78 13.06
N LEU A 197 34.25 -9.35 14.25
CA LEU A 197 33.84 -7.98 14.59
C LEU A 197 33.38 -7.17 13.37
N LEU A 198 32.07 -7.14 13.15
CA LEU A 198 31.49 -6.46 12.01
C LEU A 198 31.19 -4.99 12.33
N LEU A 199 31.82 -4.07 11.61
CA LEU A 199 31.42 -2.67 11.56
C LEU A 199 30.04 -2.56 10.90
N LYS A 200 29.01 -2.19 11.66
CA LYS A 200 27.67 -1.92 11.11
C LYS A 200 27.45 -0.42 10.93
N PHE A 201 27.47 0.11 9.71
CA PHE A 201 27.20 1.53 9.48
C PHE A 201 25.78 1.76 8.95
N LYS A 202 25.25 2.95 9.26
CA LYS A 202 23.87 3.31 8.96
C LYS A 202 23.77 3.85 7.54
N THR A 203 22.89 3.26 6.76
CA THR A 203 22.54 3.70 5.41
C THR A 203 21.05 4.01 5.32
N ILE A 204 20.66 4.83 4.34
CA ILE A 204 19.26 5.10 4.04
C ILE A 204 18.91 4.28 2.80
N GLU A 205 18.04 3.29 2.96
CA GLU A 205 17.43 2.60 1.84
C GLU A 205 16.17 3.35 1.43
N ASN A 206 16.20 3.93 0.23
CA ASN A 206 15.02 4.54 -0.38
C ASN A 206 14.20 3.46 -1.08
N LEU A 207 13.26 2.86 -0.36
CA LEU A 207 12.30 1.92 -0.93
C LEU A 207 11.18 2.67 -1.68
N LYS A 208 10.50 1.94 -2.56
CA LYS A 208 9.44 2.39 -3.49
C LYS A 208 8.41 3.40 -2.95
N THR A 209 8.08 3.36 -1.66
CA THR A 209 7.06 4.24 -1.04
C THR A 209 7.52 4.87 0.27
N LYS A 210 8.75 4.59 0.72
CA LYS A 210 9.26 5.04 2.01
C LYS A 210 10.78 4.89 2.05
N SER A 211 11.44 5.83 2.71
CA SER A 211 12.81 5.65 3.15
C SER A 211 12.80 4.85 4.46
N ARG A 212 13.71 3.89 4.59
CA ARG A 212 14.01 3.22 5.86
C ARG A 212 15.51 3.26 6.13
N PHE A 213 15.89 3.15 7.38
CA PHE A 213 17.28 2.89 7.71
C PHE A 213 17.61 1.42 7.50
N ALA A 214 18.80 1.17 6.97
CA ALA A 214 19.40 -0.15 6.88
C ALA A 214 20.81 -0.10 7.45
N PHE A 215 21.27 -1.23 7.96
CA PHE A 215 22.65 -1.39 8.42
C PHE A 215 23.40 -2.22 7.40
N GLN A 216 24.54 -1.72 6.98
CA GLN A 216 25.49 -2.49 6.20
C GLN A 216 26.65 -2.90 7.09
N GLU A 217 27.13 -4.13 6.90
CA GLU A 217 28.14 -4.75 7.75
C GLU A 217 29.45 -4.91 6.96
N ILE A 218 30.57 -4.51 7.56
CA ILE A 218 31.92 -4.67 7.00
C ILE A 218 32.83 -5.28 8.08
N PRO A 219 33.60 -6.34 7.79
CA PRO A 219 34.61 -6.83 8.72
C PRO A 219 35.65 -5.74 9.04
N ILE A 220 36.07 -5.61 10.31
CA ILE A 220 37.13 -4.64 10.66
C ILE A 220 38.41 -4.84 9.84
N ALA A 221 38.71 -6.08 9.48
CA ALA A 221 39.87 -6.42 8.67
C ALA A 221 39.90 -5.72 7.30
N ASP A 222 38.75 -5.29 6.79
CA ASP A 222 38.61 -4.62 5.50
C ASP A 222 38.58 -3.09 5.63
N ILE A 223 38.62 -2.55 6.85
CA ILE A 223 38.64 -1.11 7.10
C ILE A 223 40.04 -0.56 6.80
N ILE A 224 40.08 0.49 5.98
CA ILE A 224 41.29 1.30 5.74
C ILE A 224 41.09 2.66 6.43
N ILE A 225 41.95 2.97 7.39
CA ILE A 225 41.98 4.30 8.03
C ILE A 225 42.81 5.22 7.12
N GLY A 226 42.21 6.31 6.65
CA GLY A 226 42.90 7.38 5.89
C GLY A 226 42.93 8.71 6.66
N PRO A 227 43.80 9.67 6.30
CA PRO A 227 43.99 10.91 7.07
C PRO A 227 42.76 11.83 7.09
N ALA A 228 41.96 11.82 6.02
CA ALA A 228 40.68 12.51 6.01
C ALA A 228 39.58 11.73 6.74
N PHE A 229 39.71 10.40 6.88
CA PHE A 229 38.67 9.39 7.16
C PHE A 229 37.33 9.58 6.39
N GLN A 230 37.18 10.67 5.63
CA GLN A 230 35.97 11.13 4.99
C GLN A 230 35.85 10.48 3.62
N GLN A 231 34.68 9.87 3.48
CA GLN A 231 33.90 9.77 2.26
C GLN A 231 34.23 8.64 1.30
N SER A 232 35.43 8.46 0.75
CA SER A 232 35.55 7.66 -0.49
C SER A 232 34.92 6.26 -0.44
N PHE A 233 35.30 5.41 0.53
CA PHE A 233 34.84 4.01 0.55
C PHE A 233 33.38 3.83 0.99
N ILE A 234 32.94 4.53 2.05
CA ILE A 234 31.56 4.45 2.54
C ILE A 234 30.61 5.14 1.56
N THR A 235 31.00 6.27 0.96
CA THR A 235 30.24 6.93 -0.10
C THR A 235 30.19 6.08 -1.36
N GLU A 236 31.26 5.37 -1.73
CA GLU A 236 31.27 4.45 -2.88
C GLU A 236 30.33 3.26 -2.66
N ILE A 237 30.30 2.68 -1.46
CA ILE A 237 29.36 1.62 -1.12
C ILE A 237 27.91 2.14 -1.10
N ILE A 238 27.66 3.30 -0.47
CA ILE A 238 26.33 3.92 -0.45
C ILE A 238 25.85 4.24 -1.87
N ASN A 239 26.72 4.82 -2.70
CA ASN A 239 26.40 5.15 -4.09
C ASN A 239 26.13 3.89 -4.90
N ARG A 240 26.97 2.85 -4.78
CA ARG A 240 26.76 1.57 -5.47
C ARG A 240 25.41 0.93 -5.08
N THR A 241 25.08 0.91 -3.79
CA THR A 241 23.79 0.37 -3.33
C THR A 241 22.62 1.23 -3.81
N ASN A 242 22.75 2.55 -3.83
CA ASN A 242 21.73 3.45 -4.36
C ASN A 242 21.55 3.26 -5.87
N ASP A 243 22.64 3.13 -6.63
CA ASP A 243 22.62 2.88 -8.07
C ASP A 243 21.95 1.52 -8.41
N GLU A 244 22.25 0.47 -7.61
CA GLU A 244 21.59 -0.84 -7.72
C GLU A 244 20.08 -0.74 -7.46
N ILE A 245 19.67 0.00 -6.42
CA ILE A 245 18.26 0.23 -6.08
C ILE A 245 17.55 1.06 -7.17
N GLU A 246 18.21 2.08 -7.72
CA GLU A 246 17.70 2.88 -8.82
C GLU A 246 17.49 2.01 -10.07
N ALA A 247 18.46 1.16 -10.42
CA ALA A 247 18.34 0.23 -11.54
C ALA A 247 17.17 -0.77 -11.35
N GLU A 248 16.98 -1.30 -10.14
CA GLU A 248 15.82 -2.16 -9.83
C GLU A 248 14.48 -1.41 -9.94
N ASN A 249 14.44 -0.15 -9.50
CA ASN A 249 13.25 0.69 -9.61
C ASN A 249 12.89 1.00 -11.08
N GLU A 250 13.88 1.29 -11.91
CA GLU A 250 13.67 1.50 -13.35
C GLU A 250 13.12 0.24 -14.03
N GLN A 251 13.68 -0.94 -13.74
CA GLN A 251 13.18 -2.21 -14.27
C GLN A 251 11.71 -2.46 -13.87
N TYR A 252 11.38 -2.19 -12.60
CA TYR A 252 10.02 -2.33 -12.10
C TYR A 252 9.03 -1.37 -12.78
N LEU A 253 9.41 -0.10 -12.95
CA LEU A 253 8.58 0.89 -13.64
C LEU A 253 8.35 0.50 -15.12
N ALA A 254 9.40 0.03 -15.80
CA ALA A 254 9.29 -0.46 -17.17
C ALA A 254 8.36 -1.68 -17.29
N GLU A 255 8.39 -2.60 -16.33
CA GLU A 255 7.48 -3.75 -16.29
C GLU A 255 6.02 -3.32 -16.06
N LEU A 256 5.80 -2.35 -15.17
CA LEU A 256 4.49 -1.78 -14.89
C LEU A 256 3.88 -1.13 -16.13
N GLU A 257 4.68 -0.36 -16.87
CA GLU A 257 4.27 0.28 -18.11
C GLU A 257 3.96 -0.75 -19.20
N ARG A 258 4.78 -1.80 -19.32
CA ARG A 258 4.49 -2.93 -20.22
C ARG A 258 3.15 -3.60 -19.88
N LYS A 259 2.88 -3.84 -18.60
CA LYS A 259 1.60 -4.43 -18.15
C LYS A 259 0.42 -3.49 -18.43
N ARG A 260 0.60 -2.18 -18.28
CA ARG A 260 -0.41 -1.16 -18.60
C ARG A 260 -0.74 -1.17 -20.09
N LEU A 261 0.27 -1.05 -20.95
CA LEU A 261 0.14 -1.10 -22.40
C LEU A 261 -0.48 -2.42 -22.90
N ALA A 262 -0.11 -3.56 -22.29
CA ALA A 262 -0.70 -4.85 -22.63
C ALA A 262 -2.19 -4.93 -22.28
N ARG A 263 -2.60 -4.38 -21.12
CA ARG A 263 -4.02 -4.31 -20.72
C ARG A 263 -4.81 -3.38 -21.64
N GLU A 264 -4.23 -2.26 -22.04
CA GLU A 264 -4.85 -1.30 -22.95
C GLU A 264 -5.06 -1.89 -24.34
N LYS A 265 -4.02 -2.51 -24.93
CA LYS A 265 -4.14 -3.27 -26.18
C LYS A 265 -5.17 -4.40 -26.11
N LYS A 266 -5.27 -5.08 -24.96
CA LYS A 266 -6.28 -6.12 -24.75
C LYS A 266 -7.70 -5.53 -24.78
N ARG A 267 -7.91 -4.40 -24.08
CA ARG A 267 -9.20 -3.68 -24.08
C ARG A 267 -9.57 -3.18 -25.46
N GLU A 268 -8.61 -2.65 -26.23
CA GLU A 268 -8.85 -2.23 -27.61
C GLU A 268 -9.26 -3.39 -28.51
N ARG A 269 -8.59 -4.54 -28.41
CA ARG A 269 -8.96 -5.75 -29.15
C ARG A 269 -10.35 -6.26 -28.79
N GLU A 270 -10.67 -6.29 -27.49
CA GLU A 270 -12.01 -6.68 -27.01
C GLU A 270 -13.09 -5.69 -27.47
N ALA A 271 -12.80 -4.39 -27.49
CA ALA A 271 -13.71 -3.36 -27.99
C ALA A 271 -13.93 -3.48 -29.51
N GLN A 272 -12.87 -3.69 -30.28
CA GLN A 272 -12.97 -3.93 -31.73
C GLN A 272 -13.75 -5.20 -32.05
N GLN A 273 -13.56 -6.27 -31.28
CA GLN A 273 -14.29 -7.52 -31.46
C GLN A 273 -15.78 -7.35 -31.13
N LYS A 274 -16.11 -6.66 -30.02
CA LYS A 274 -17.49 -6.31 -29.68
C LYS A 274 -18.15 -5.41 -30.74
N ALA A 275 -17.40 -4.45 -31.29
CA ALA A 275 -17.91 -3.58 -32.36
C ALA A 275 -18.24 -4.39 -33.62
N LYS A 276 -17.33 -5.30 -34.05
CA LYS A 276 -17.58 -6.22 -35.18
C LYS A 276 -18.77 -7.14 -34.94
N GLU A 277 -18.90 -7.71 -33.74
CA GLU A 277 -20.05 -8.55 -33.39
C GLU A 277 -21.37 -7.76 -33.38
N ALA A 278 -21.35 -6.52 -32.88
CA ALA A 278 -22.52 -5.65 -32.89
C ALA A 278 -22.93 -5.27 -34.32
N GLU A 279 -21.96 -4.98 -35.19
CA GLU A 279 -22.18 -4.68 -36.60
C GLU A 279 -22.74 -5.89 -37.35
N LEU A 280 -22.19 -7.09 -37.13
CA LEU A 280 -22.71 -8.33 -37.70
C LEU A 280 -24.15 -8.60 -37.24
N LYS A 281 -24.45 -8.42 -35.95
CA LYS A 281 -25.82 -8.55 -35.43
C LYS A 281 -26.78 -7.50 -36.01
N ALA A 282 -26.31 -6.29 -36.25
CA ALA A 282 -27.10 -5.23 -36.88
C ALA A 282 -27.39 -5.57 -38.36
N GLN A 283 -26.40 -6.06 -39.10
CA GLN A 283 -26.57 -6.55 -40.47
C GLN A 283 -27.56 -7.72 -40.54
N GLN A 284 -27.42 -8.74 -39.67
CA GLN A 284 -28.36 -9.87 -39.59
C GLN A 284 -29.79 -9.41 -39.27
N LYS A 285 -29.98 -8.49 -38.32
CA LYS A 285 -31.31 -7.92 -38.04
C LYS A 285 -31.90 -7.16 -39.23
N THR A 286 -31.05 -6.51 -40.03
CA THR A 286 -31.48 -5.74 -41.20
C THR A 286 -31.87 -6.69 -42.34
N GLU A 287 -31.09 -7.73 -42.58
CA GLU A 287 -31.42 -8.82 -43.52
C GLU A 287 -32.68 -9.59 -43.11
N GLU A 288 -32.88 -9.85 -41.82
CA GLU A 288 -34.08 -10.53 -41.33
C GLU A 288 -35.33 -9.66 -41.48
N LYS A 289 -35.21 -8.33 -41.28
CA LYS A 289 -36.29 -7.37 -41.58
C LYS A 289 -36.61 -7.32 -43.06
N LEU A 290 -35.58 -7.26 -43.93
CA LEU A 290 -35.74 -7.29 -45.38
C LEU A 290 -36.41 -8.58 -45.86
N LYS A 291 -36.03 -9.74 -45.31
CA LYS A 291 -36.70 -11.02 -45.58
C LYS A 291 -38.16 -11.01 -45.14
N LYS A 292 -38.46 -10.53 -43.93
CA LYS A 292 -39.84 -10.40 -43.44
C LYS A 292 -40.68 -9.46 -44.32
N GLU A 293 -40.12 -8.35 -44.78
CA GLU A 293 -40.80 -7.45 -45.72
C GLU A 293 -41.02 -8.11 -47.09
N GLN A 294 -40.03 -8.83 -47.61
CA GLN A 294 -40.16 -9.57 -48.87
C GLN A 294 -41.20 -10.70 -48.77
N ASP A 295 -41.25 -11.43 -47.65
CA ASP A 295 -42.26 -12.45 -47.39
C ASP A 295 -43.66 -11.83 -47.23
N ILE A 296 -43.78 -10.67 -46.57
CA ILE A 296 -45.04 -9.91 -46.48
C ILE A 296 -45.51 -9.45 -47.86
N ILE A 297 -44.60 -8.98 -48.72
CA ILE A 297 -44.93 -8.57 -50.11
C ILE A 297 -45.34 -9.80 -50.94
N ARG A 298 -44.66 -10.94 -50.77
CA ARG A 298 -44.96 -12.20 -51.47
C ARG A 298 -46.31 -12.80 -51.04
N ILE A 299 -46.65 -12.73 -49.76
CA ILE A 299 -47.97 -13.09 -49.22
C ILE A 299 -49.05 -12.11 -49.74
N ARG A 300 -48.74 -10.81 -49.82
CA ARG A 300 -49.66 -9.80 -50.36
C ARG A 300 -49.93 -9.93 -51.86
N GLN A 301 -49.02 -10.51 -52.64
CA GLN A 301 -49.17 -10.63 -54.09
C GLN A 301 -49.96 -11.87 -54.55
N ASN A 302 -50.13 -12.91 -53.72
CA ASN A 302 -50.71 -14.18 -54.17
C ASN A 302 -51.85 -14.75 -53.32
N THR A 303 -52.39 -14.01 -52.36
CA THR A 303 -53.53 -14.50 -51.57
C THR A 303 -54.56 -13.42 -51.38
N VAL A 304 -55.79 -13.65 -51.88
CA VAL A 304 -56.97 -12.94 -51.40
C VAL A 304 -57.18 -13.42 -49.96
N LEU A 305 -56.47 -12.80 -49.01
CA LEU A 305 -56.62 -13.11 -47.59
C LEU A 305 -58.09 -12.95 -47.22
N SER A 306 -58.64 -13.96 -46.54
CA SER A 306 -59.96 -13.86 -45.96
C SER A 306 -59.96 -12.71 -44.93
N ALA A 307 -61.12 -12.08 -44.70
CA ALA A 307 -61.21 -10.96 -43.77
C ALA A 307 -60.61 -11.33 -42.39
N GLU A 308 -60.91 -12.50 -41.83
CA GLU A 308 -60.37 -12.92 -40.53
C GLU A 308 -58.83 -12.97 -40.47
N GLU A 309 -58.16 -13.34 -41.57
CA GLU A 309 -56.69 -13.36 -41.66
C GLU A 309 -56.09 -11.95 -41.75
N LEU A 310 -56.83 -11.01 -42.36
CA LEU A 310 -56.44 -9.61 -42.41
C LEU A 310 -56.44 -8.99 -41.01
N HIS A 311 -57.44 -9.30 -40.19
CA HIS A 311 -57.51 -8.83 -38.80
C HIS A 311 -56.35 -9.37 -37.96
N LYS A 312 -56.08 -10.68 -38.03
CA LYS A 312 -54.98 -11.33 -37.29
C LYS A 312 -53.61 -10.77 -37.66
N SER A 313 -53.40 -10.41 -38.93
CA SER A 313 -52.11 -9.90 -39.41
C SER A 313 -51.93 -8.40 -39.19
N SER A 314 -53.01 -7.60 -39.26
CA SER A 314 -52.91 -6.14 -39.11
C SER A 314 -53.23 -5.62 -37.70
N GLY A 315 -53.90 -6.41 -36.86
CA GLY A 315 -54.41 -5.99 -35.55
C GLY A 315 -55.52 -4.93 -35.64
N LYS A 316 -56.14 -4.75 -36.83
CA LYS A 316 -57.18 -3.74 -37.09
C LYS A 316 -58.52 -4.40 -37.39
N PHE A 317 -59.61 -3.70 -37.08
CA PHE A 317 -60.98 -4.16 -37.33
C PHE A 317 -61.43 -3.86 -38.75
N ILE A 318 -62.22 -4.76 -39.32
CA ILE A 318 -62.52 -4.80 -40.74
C ILE A 318 -63.88 -4.19 -41.01
N GLY A 319 -63.87 -3.19 -41.88
CA GLY A 319 -65.03 -2.46 -42.37
C GLY A 319 -65.61 -3.00 -43.67
N MET A 320 -66.34 -2.14 -44.36
CA MET A 320 -66.86 -2.43 -45.69
C MET A 320 -65.75 -2.41 -46.74
N LYS A 321 -66.00 -3.07 -47.86
CA LYS A 321 -65.09 -3.04 -49.00
C LYS A 321 -65.38 -1.80 -49.85
N VAL A 322 -64.45 -0.85 -49.88
CA VAL A 322 -64.51 0.36 -50.71
C VAL A 322 -63.45 0.27 -51.79
N ASN A 323 -63.84 0.41 -53.06
CA ASN A 323 -62.93 0.32 -54.21
C ASN A 323 -62.03 -0.93 -54.22
N GLY A 324 -62.61 -2.08 -53.84
CA GLY A 324 -61.90 -3.37 -53.86
C GLY A 324 -61.01 -3.64 -52.64
N LYS A 325 -60.90 -2.73 -51.67
CA LYS A 325 -60.12 -2.90 -50.43
C LYS A 325 -61.01 -2.80 -49.19
N TYR A 326 -60.72 -3.59 -48.16
CA TYR A 326 -61.40 -3.46 -46.86
C TYR A 326 -60.93 -2.18 -46.15
N GLU A 327 -61.86 -1.44 -45.56
CA GLU A 327 -61.53 -0.41 -44.58
C GLU A 327 -60.99 -1.05 -43.31
N LEU A 328 -59.96 -0.44 -42.70
CA LEU A 328 -59.33 -0.92 -41.47
C LEU A 328 -59.42 0.15 -40.40
N PHE A 329 -59.96 -0.20 -39.24
CA PHE A 329 -60.19 0.69 -38.11
C PHE A 329 -59.41 0.21 -36.89
N ASP A 330 -58.85 1.14 -36.13
CA ASP A 330 -58.49 0.83 -34.74
C ASP A 330 -59.76 0.75 -33.89
N LEU A 331 -59.77 -0.04 -32.81
CA LEU A 331 -60.99 -0.25 -32.00
C LEU A 331 -61.63 1.07 -31.54
N GLN A 332 -60.81 2.06 -31.20
CA GLN A 332 -61.25 3.38 -30.73
C GLN A 332 -61.87 4.26 -31.83
N GLU A 333 -61.65 3.92 -33.10
CA GLU A 333 -62.21 4.63 -34.26
C GLU A 333 -63.62 4.11 -34.62
N ILE A 334 -64.07 3.02 -34.00
CA ILE A 334 -65.37 2.39 -34.26
C ILE A 334 -66.48 3.14 -33.50
N LYS A 335 -66.83 4.32 -33.99
CA LYS A 335 -67.88 5.16 -33.41
C LYS A 335 -69.23 4.97 -34.07
N VAL A 336 -70.30 5.27 -33.34
CA VAL A 336 -71.67 5.30 -33.86
C VAL A 336 -72.32 6.66 -33.66
N ASN A 337 -73.16 7.06 -34.60
CA ASN A 337 -74.00 8.23 -34.45
C ASN A 337 -75.23 7.88 -33.60
N LYS A 338 -75.22 8.33 -32.34
CA LYS A 338 -76.28 8.06 -31.36
C LYS A 338 -77.63 8.73 -31.70
N ASN A 339 -77.66 9.70 -32.62
CA ASN A 339 -78.85 10.46 -33.00
C ASN A 339 -79.67 9.82 -34.13
N SER A 340 -79.31 8.62 -34.59
CA SER A 340 -80.07 7.90 -35.63
C SER A 340 -81.47 7.51 -35.11
N THR A 341 -82.53 7.72 -35.90
CA THR A 341 -83.93 7.38 -35.56
C THR A 341 -84.34 5.95 -35.91
N VAL A 342 -83.39 5.11 -36.34
CA VAL A 342 -83.68 3.71 -36.70
C VAL A 342 -84.22 2.94 -35.49
N GLU A 343 -85.42 2.39 -35.63
CA GLU A 343 -86.02 1.41 -34.71
C GLU A 343 -85.34 0.05 -34.92
N MET A 344 -84.98 -0.61 -33.81
CA MET A 344 -84.36 -1.93 -33.83
C MET A 344 -85.27 -2.94 -33.15
N THR A 345 -85.43 -4.11 -33.77
CA THR A 345 -86.15 -5.23 -33.16
C THR A 345 -85.48 -5.67 -31.84
N PRO A 346 -86.25 -6.21 -30.88
CA PRO A 346 -85.68 -6.80 -29.67
C PRO A 346 -84.72 -7.94 -30.01
N PHE A 347 -83.58 -8.00 -29.32
CA PHE A 347 -82.59 -9.05 -29.49
C PHE A 347 -82.86 -10.21 -28.54
N THR A 348 -82.82 -11.42 -29.09
CA THR A 348 -82.70 -12.64 -28.28
C THR A 348 -81.24 -12.86 -27.88
N ARG A 349 -81.01 -13.83 -26.99
CA ARG A 349 -79.67 -14.22 -26.54
C ARG A 349 -78.78 -14.61 -27.71
N GLU A 350 -79.32 -15.43 -28.61
CA GLU A 350 -78.62 -15.97 -29.78
C GLU A 350 -78.19 -14.84 -30.73
N MET A 351 -79.00 -13.78 -30.86
CA MET A 351 -78.67 -12.63 -31.69
C MET A 351 -77.48 -11.83 -31.12
N PHE A 352 -77.44 -11.64 -29.80
CA PHE A 352 -76.29 -11.01 -29.14
C PHE A 352 -75.02 -11.85 -29.29
N GLU A 353 -75.11 -13.15 -29.05
CA GLU A 353 -73.97 -14.07 -29.17
C GLU A 353 -73.43 -14.15 -30.60
N ALA A 354 -74.32 -14.20 -31.61
CA ALA A 354 -73.92 -14.18 -33.01
C ALA A 354 -73.14 -12.91 -33.37
N LYS A 355 -73.63 -11.74 -32.93
CA LYS A 355 -72.95 -10.46 -33.19
C LYS A 355 -71.64 -10.32 -32.43
N LEU A 356 -71.55 -10.85 -31.21
CA LEU A 356 -70.29 -10.91 -30.47
C LEU A 356 -69.28 -11.83 -31.15
N LYS A 357 -69.71 -12.97 -31.67
CA LYS A 357 -68.83 -13.87 -32.43
C LYS A 357 -68.25 -13.18 -33.65
N GLU A 358 -69.06 -12.45 -34.41
CA GLU A 358 -68.58 -11.65 -35.54
C GLU A 358 -67.64 -10.52 -35.08
N ALA A 359 -67.94 -9.84 -33.96
CA ALA A 359 -67.06 -8.82 -33.40
C ALA A 359 -65.67 -9.39 -33.00
N PHE A 360 -65.65 -10.56 -32.36
CA PHE A 360 -64.44 -11.27 -31.96
C PHE A 360 -63.64 -11.84 -33.14
N ALA A 361 -64.29 -12.03 -34.29
CA ALA A 361 -63.61 -12.37 -35.54
C ALA A 361 -62.96 -11.15 -36.21
N GLY A 362 -63.08 -9.95 -35.63
CA GLY A 362 -62.40 -8.74 -36.09
C GLY A 362 -63.25 -7.82 -36.97
N TYR A 363 -64.56 -8.01 -37.05
CA TYR A 363 -65.43 -7.16 -37.87
C TYR A 363 -65.88 -5.91 -37.11
N ALA A 364 -65.79 -4.74 -37.74
CA ALA A 364 -66.17 -3.46 -37.15
C ALA A 364 -67.69 -3.22 -37.12
N ALA A 365 -68.42 -3.71 -38.12
CA ALA A 365 -69.86 -3.50 -38.23
C ALA A 365 -70.67 -4.10 -37.06
N PRO A 366 -70.41 -5.34 -36.60
CA PRO A 366 -71.06 -5.90 -35.42
C PRO A 366 -70.81 -5.10 -34.14
N ILE A 367 -69.60 -4.57 -33.96
CA ILE A 367 -69.26 -3.70 -32.82
C ILE A 367 -70.12 -2.44 -32.83
N ARG A 368 -70.18 -1.74 -33.98
CA ARG A 368 -71.07 -0.57 -34.16
C ARG A 368 -72.51 -0.93 -33.84
N TYR A 369 -72.98 -2.06 -34.39
CA TYR A 369 -74.36 -2.49 -34.24
C TYR A 369 -74.71 -2.80 -32.78
N LEU A 370 -73.83 -3.48 -32.04
CA LEU A 370 -74.01 -3.78 -30.62
C LEU A 370 -73.99 -2.51 -29.76
N ILE A 371 -73.08 -1.56 -30.03
CA ILE A 371 -73.05 -0.26 -29.31
C ILE A 371 -74.39 0.46 -29.50
N PHE A 372 -74.83 0.59 -30.76
CA PHE A 372 -76.07 1.28 -31.09
C PHE A 372 -77.30 0.58 -30.51
N LYS A 373 -77.35 -0.75 -30.57
CA LYS A 373 -78.45 -1.54 -30.00
C LYS A 373 -78.54 -1.34 -28.49
N LEU A 374 -77.44 -1.51 -27.77
CA LEU A 374 -77.45 -1.42 -26.30
C LEU A 374 -77.75 -0.02 -25.79
N PHE A 375 -77.37 1.02 -26.54
CA PHE A 375 -77.73 2.40 -26.22
C PHE A 375 -79.25 2.61 -26.22
N LYS A 376 -79.98 1.95 -27.13
CA LYS A 376 -81.44 2.05 -27.27
C LYS A 376 -82.24 0.87 -26.68
N ALA A 377 -81.55 -0.12 -26.16
CA ALA A 377 -82.14 -1.37 -25.69
C ALA A 377 -83.02 -1.15 -24.45
N SER A 378 -84.04 -2.00 -24.29
CA SER A 378 -84.80 -2.07 -23.04
C SER A 378 -83.90 -2.56 -21.90
N ASP A 379 -84.37 -2.40 -20.66
CA ASP A 379 -83.61 -2.84 -19.49
C ASP A 379 -83.44 -4.37 -19.47
N GLU A 380 -84.45 -5.13 -19.93
CA GLU A 380 -84.38 -6.59 -20.06
C GLU A 380 -83.31 -7.03 -21.06
N GLU A 381 -83.18 -6.32 -22.19
CA GLU A 381 -82.16 -6.60 -23.20
C GLU A 381 -80.74 -6.25 -22.71
N LYS A 382 -80.61 -5.17 -21.92
CA LYS A 382 -79.34 -4.80 -21.28
C LYS A 382 -78.93 -5.83 -20.24
N ASP A 383 -79.87 -6.32 -19.44
CA ASP A 383 -79.65 -7.40 -18.48
C ASP A 383 -79.25 -8.70 -19.18
N LEU A 384 -79.92 -9.04 -20.27
CA LEU A 384 -79.59 -10.20 -21.09
C LEU A 384 -78.15 -10.12 -21.63
N TYR A 385 -77.75 -8.97 -22.16
CA TYR A 385 -76.39 -8.75 -22.62
C TYR A 385 -75.36 -8.81 -21.48
N LEU A 386 -75.65 -8.23 -20.32
CA LEU A 386 -74.79 -8.29 -19.13
C LEU A 386 -74.60 -9.71 -18.62
N ASP A 387 -75.62 -10.57 -18.73
CA ASP A 387 -75.54 -11.98 -18.40
C ASP A 387 -74.60 -12.74 -19.37
N ILE A 388 -74.75 -12.51 -20.68
CA ILE A 388 -73.84 -13.09 -21.70
C ILE A 388 -72.39 -12.66 -21.44
N MET A 389 -72.17 -11.38 -21.11
CA MET A 389 -70.84 -10.86 -20.78
C MET A 389 -70.22 -11.49 -19.52
N SER A 390 -71.03 -12.03 -18.60
CA SER A 390 -70.53 -12.59 -17.33
C SER A 390 -69.53 -13.73 -17.55
N GLN A 391 -69.71 -14.49 -18.63
CA GLN A 391 -68.85 -15.61 -19.02
C GLN A 391 -67.43 -15.18 -19.42
N TYR A 392 -67.23 -13.90 -19.77
CA TYR A 392 -65.96 -13.34 -20.24
C TYR A 392 -65.21 -12.54 -19.17
N ARG A 393 -65.74 -12.46 -17.93
CA ARG A 393 -65.13 -11.67 -16.83
C ARG A 393 -63.75 -12.16 -16.39
N GLY A 394 -63.44 -13.44 -16.60
CA GLY A 394 -62.17 -14.05 -16.23
C GLY A 394 -61.04 -13.86 -17.25
N LEU A 395 -61.30 -13.20 -18.39
CA LEU A 395 -60.28 -12.98 -19.42
C LEU A 395 -59.23 -11.95 -18.98
N PRO A 396 -57.95 -12.10 -19.38
CA PRO A 396 -56.91 -11.10 -19.16
C PRO A 396 -57.27 -9.72 -19.75
N LYS A 397 -56.78 -8.63 -19.13
CA LYS A 397 -57.10 -7.25 -19.57
C LYS A 397 -56.57 -6.93 -20.97
N ASP A 398 -55.54 -7.65 -21.41
CA ASP A 398 -54.90 -7.57 -22.71
C ASP A 398 -55.55 -8.50 -23.76
N ASP A 399 -56.49 -9.38 -23.36
CA ASP A 399 -57.27 -10.19 -24.30
C ASP A 399 -58.17 -9.30 -25.18
N GLU A 400 -58.12 -9.51 -26.48
CA GLU A 400 -58.86 -8.72 -27.47
C GLU A 400 -60.38 -8.77 -27.26
N ARG A 401 -60.92 -9.93 -26.87
CA ARG A 401 -62.36 -10.08 -26.60
C ARG A 401 -62.76 -9.24 -25.40
N PHE A 402 -61.91 -9.21 -24.36
CA PHE A 402 -62.14 -8.35 -23.20
C PHE A 402 -62.11 -6.87 -23.58
N ARG A 403 -61.15 -6.46 -24.43
CA ARG A 403 -61.07 -5.08 -24.93
C ARG A 403 -62.29 -4.67 -25.74
N ILE A 404 -62.77 -5.53 -26.65
CA ILE A 404 -63.98 -5.28 -27.44
C ILE A 404 -65.20 -5.13 -26.53
N LEU A 405 -65.39 -6.06 -25.58
CA LEU A 405 -66.50 -6.02 -24.62
C LEU A 405 -66.48 -4.77 -23.75
N ALA A 406 -65.29 -4.39 -23.26
CA ALA A 406 -65.10 -3.18 -22.46
C ALA A 406 -65.42 -1.92 -23.28
N TYR A 407 -64.97 -1.87 -24.54
CA TYR A 407 -65.25 -0.77 -25.45
C TYR A 407 -66.75 -0.63 -25.73
N ILE A 408 -67.43 -1.72 -26.10
CA ILE A 408 -68.88 -1.72 -26.32
C ILE A 408 -69.61 -1.20 -25.09
N SER A 409 -69.24 -1.68 -23.90
CA SER A 409 -69.89 -1.30 -22.64
C SER A 409 -69.70 0.17 -22.25
N ILE A 410 -68.57 0.78 -22.66
CA ILE A 410 -68.31 2.20 -22.44
C ILE A 410 -69.13 3.03 -23.42
N GLU A 411 -69.02 2.73 -24.71
CA GLU A 411 -69.64 3.54 -25.76
C GLU A 411 -71.18 3.46 -25.76
N SER A 412 -71.74 2.34 -25.30
CA SER A 412 -73.20 2.16 -25.17
C SER A 412 -73.78 2.65 -23.85
N GLU A 413 -72.98 3.22 -22.95
CA GLU A 413 -73.40 3.71 -21.62
C GLU A 413 -73.96 2.61 -20.68
N LEU A 414 -73.71 1.34 -21.01
CA LEU A 414 -74.12 0.19 -20.19
C LEU A 414 -73.53 0.23 -18.76
N ARG A 415 -72.36 0.86 -18.61
CA ARG A 415 -71.74 1.10 -17.28
C ARG A 415 -72.62 1.99 -16.39
N GLU A 416 -73.24 3.02 -16.94
CA GLU A 416 -74.10 3.93 -16.18
C GLU A 416 -75.39 3.24 -15.75
N TYR A 417 -75.96 2.42 -16.65
CA TYR A 417 -77.10 1.56 -16.33
C TYR A 417 -76.79 0.62 -15.14
N LYS A 418 -75.65 -0.11 -15.21
CA LYS A 418 -75.23 -1.01 -14.14
C LYS A 418 -75.00 -0.29 -12.80
N ASN A 419 -74.45 0.92 -12.84
CA ASN A 419 -74.21 1.72 -11.63
C ASN A 419 -75.49 2.28 -11.01
N LYS A 420 -76.54 2.55 -11.81
CA LYS A 420 -77.86 2.97 -11.33
C LYS A 420 -78.64 1.83 -10.67
N LYS A 421 -78.44 0.58 -11.12
CA LYS A 421 -79.13 -0.61 -10.60
C LYS A 421 -78.53 -1.18 -9.30
N ASN A 422 -77.26 -0.86 -9.01
CA ASN A 422 -76.55 -1.29 -7.80
C ASN A 422 -76.54 -0.24 -6.67
N LYS A 423 -77.20 0.91 -6.88
CA LYS A 423 -77.57 1.88 -5.85
C LYS A 423 -79.03 1.66 -5.48
#